data_AF-A0A9E3D7V8-F1
#
_entry.id   AF-A0A9E3D7V8-F1
#
_cell.length_a   1.000
_cell.length_b   1.000
_cell.length_c   1.000
_cell.angle_alpha   90.00
_cell.angle_beta   90.00
_cell.angle_gamma   90.00
#
_symmetry.space_group_name_H-M   'P 1'
#
loop_
_entity.id
_entity.type
_entity.pdbx_description
1 polymer ?
#
loop_
_entity_poly.entity_id
_entity_poly.type
_entity_poly.pdbx_seq_one_letter_code
_entity_poly.pdbx_strand_id
1 'polypeptide(L)'
;FAEAMTLFAVACAGMFPLLHMGRPWYFYWLLPYPNTMLLWPQFRSPLVWDAFAVSTYASISAVFWFIGLIPDLATMRDRATNPVSKIVLGFAALGWRNSARHWHRYQTAYLLLGGLAAPLVISVHSVVSMDFAGGVIPGWHATIFPPYFVAGAIFSGFAMVLILAIPMRYFYKMQDFITMRHLEACAKLILVTGLIVAYGYSFEAFTAWYSGNVYEQHMMWARMTGGARPFWQSYAPCYWALIFCNVITPQALWSYKIRTNAIALFFICIIVQTGMWLERFVIIITSLSQEFIPAKWHMYYPTIWDWAIFAGTIGFFFFAFLLFLRILPAISIFEMRELIHQVHHTEHLELERAEELRRRRERAARGGSATGESGGASGGGFGSVAVNPA
;
A
#
# COMPACT_ATOMS: atom_id res chain seq x y z
N PHE A 1 2.95 -6.54 10.29
CA PHE A 1 3.07 -5.12 10.71
C PHE A 1 2.42 -4.14 9.73
N ALA A 2 2.38 -4.41 8.41
CA ALA A 2 1.76 -3.51 7.43
C ALA A 2 0.26 -3.26 7.70
N GLU A 3 -0.50 -4.28 8.08
CA GLU A 3 -1.91 -4.11 8.48
C GLU A 3 -2.08 -3.24 9.74
N ALA A 4 -1.18 -3.38 10.72
CA ALA A 4 -1.18 -2.54 11.91
C ALA A 4 -0.87 -1.07 11.55
N MET A 5 0.07 -0.83 10.62
CA MET A 5 0.32 0.49 10.06
C MET A 5 -0.95 1.09 9.44
N THR A 6 -1.69 0.31 8.64
CA THR A 6 -2.98 0.74 8.09
C THR A 6 -3.97 1.13 9.19
N LEU A 7 -4.16 0.29 10.21
CA LEU A 7 -5.13 0.58 11.28
C LEU A 7 -4.80 1.86 12.06
N PHE A 8 -3.54 2.06 12.42
CA PHE A 8 -3.13 3.26 13.13
C PHE A 8 -3.18 4.50 12.23
N ALA A 9 -2.85 4.37 10.95
CA ALA A 9 -3.01 5.45 9.99
C ALA A 9 -4.49 5.84 9.81
N VAL A 10 -5.39 4.86 9.72
CA VAL A 10 -6.85 5.10 9.63
C VAL A 10 -7.39 5.72 10.90
N ALA A 11 -6.93 5.28 12.08
CA ALA A 11 -7.30 5.90 13.34
C ALA A 11 -6.86 7.38 13.41
N CYS A 12 -5.66 7.71 12.94
CA CYS A 12 -5.21 9.10 12.81
C CYS A 12 -6.04 9.88 11.78
N ALA A 13 -6.28 9.29 10.61
CA ALA A 13 -7.05 9.91 9.54
C ALA A 13 -8.49 10.22 9.97
N GLY A 14 -9.15 9.28 10.66
CA GLY A 14 -10.52 9.44 11.17
C GLY A 14 -10.69 10.55 12.22
N MET A 15 -9.60 11.01 12.84
CA MET A 15 -9.66 12.20 13.71
C MET A 15 -9.92 13.48 12.92
N PHE A 16 -9.44 13.60 11.68
CA PHE A 16 -9.57 14.83 10.91
C PHE A 16 -11.01 15.17 10.51
N PRO A 17 -11.83 14.25 9.95
CA PRO A 17 -13.26 14.47 9.71
C PRO A 17 -14.02 14.93 10.95
N LEU A 18 -13.62 14.46 12.14
CA LEU A 18 -14.20 14.87 13.40
C LEU A 18 -13.75 16.26 13.84
N LEU A 19 -12.45 16.51 13.82
CA LEU A 19 -11.85 17.73 14.36
C LEU A 19 -11.99 18.94 13.44
N HIS A 20 -12.14 18.75 12.13
CA HIS A 20 -12.30 19.87 11.19
C HIS A 20 -13.72 20.45 11.19
N MET A 21 -14.69 19.80 11.82
CA MET A 21 -16.06 20.32 11.89
C MET A 21 -16.14 21.50 12.85
N GLY A 22 -16.88 22.54 12.46
CA GLY A 22 -17.20 23.64 13.37
C GLY A 22 -18.09 23.23 14.56
N ARG A 23 -18.77 22.08 14.47
CA ARG A 23 -19.63 21.51 15.53
C ARG A 23 -19.48 19.99 15.61
N PRO A 24 -18.36 19.49 16.18
CA PRO A 24 -18.00 18.07 16.13
C PRO A 24 -19.02 17.15 16.82
N TRP A 25 -19.74 17.66 17.83
CA TRP A 25 -20.76 16.89 18.54
C TRP A 25 -21.94 16.46 17.67
N TYR A 26 -22.16 17.07 16.48
CA TYR A 26 -23.21 16.67 15.53
C TYR A 26 -22.78 15.62 14.49
N PHE A 27 -21.58 15.03 14.63
CA PHE A 27 -21.07 14.02 13.69
C PHE A 27 -22.08 12.90 13.39
N TYR A 28 -22.83 12.47 14.41
CA TYR A 28 -23.77 11.36 14.32
C TYR A 28 -24.90 11.59 13.30
N TRP A 29 -25.16 12.83 12.87
CA TRP A 29 -26.12 13.14 11.80
C TRP A 29 -25.68 12.69 10.40
N LEU A 30 -24.40 12.32 10.23
CA LEU A 30 -23.92 11.68 8.99
C LEU A 30 -24.38 10.22 8.89
N LEU A 31 -24.78 9.60 10.01
CA LEU A 31 -25.24 8.21 10.04
C LEU A 31 -26.73 8.11 9.68
N PRO A 32 -27.14 7.08 8.92
CA PRO A 32 -28.52 6.87 8.54
C PRO A 32 -29.26 6.14 9.69
N TYR A 33 -29.72 6.89 10.68
CA TYR A 33 -30.48 6.34 11.80
C TYR A 33 -31.88 6.97 11.88
N PRO A 34 -32.93 6.20 12.25
CA PRO A 34 -34.25 6.75 12.42
C PRO A 34 -34.25 7.74 13.58
N ASN A 35 -34.71 8.96 13.32
CA ASN A 35 -34.83 10.02 14.32
C ASN A 35 -36.25 10.59 14.35
N THR A 36 -36.57 11.32 15.42
CA THR A 36 -37.87 11.96 15.62
C THR A 36 -38.20 13.03 14.58
N MET A 37 -37.20 13.54 13.86
CA MET A 37 -37.36 14.56 12.82
C MET A 37 -37.58 13.94 11.42
N LEU A 38 -37.50 12.61 11.28
CA LEU A 38 -37.53 11.88 10.00
C LEU A 38 -36.51 12.40 8.96
N LEU A 39 -35.37 12.93 9.44
CA LEU A 39 -34.31 13.45 8.59
C LEU A 39 -33.28 12.37 8.27
N TRP A 40 -32.68 12.45 7.07
CA TRP A 40 -31.66 11.52 6.58
C TRP A 40 -30.43 12.30 6.08
N PRO A 41 -29.24 11.68 6.07
CA PRO A 41 -28.06 12.30 5.47
C PRO A 41 -28.23 12.48 3.95
N GLN A 42 -27.52 13.46 3.39
CA GLN A 42 -27.54 13.73 1.95
C GLN A 42 -26.61 12.75 1.20
N PHE A 43 -27.18 11.67 0.68
CA PHE A 43 -26.45 10.63 -0.07
C PHE A 43 -25.88 11.07 -1.42
N ARG A 44 -26.09 12.32 -1.85
CA ARG A 44 -25.39 12.89 -3.02
C ARG A 44 -24.05 13.54 -2.67
N SER A 45 -23.77 13.74 -1.38
CA SER A 45 -22.55 14.38 -0.93
C SER A 45 -21.41 13.36 -0.83
N PRO A 46 -20.28 13.58 -1.53
CA PRO A 46 -19.09 12.74 -1.39
C PRO A 46 -18.58 12.64 0.05
N LEU A 47 -18.73 13.69 0.86
CA LEU A 47 -18.37 13.69 2.28
C LEU A 47 -19.16 12.64 3.11
N VAL A 48 -20.42 12.40 2.75
CA VAL A 48 -21.22 11.34 3.39
C VAL A 48 -20.67 9.97 2.96
N TRP A 49 -20.29 9.81 1.69
CA TRP A 49 -19.65 8.58 1.22
C TRP A 49 -18.32 8.32 1.90
N ASP A 50 -17.52 9.37 2.15
CA ASP A 50 -16.26 9.28 2.88
C ASP A 50 -16.47 8.72 4.30
N ALA A 51 -17.49 9.21 5.02
CA ALA A 51 -17.84 8.68 6.34
C ALA A 51 -18.11 7.16 6.30
N PHE A 52 -18.87 6.67 5.31
CA PHE A 52 -19.12 5.23 5.14
C PHE A 52 -17.88 4.46 4.67
N ALA A 53 -17.10 5.04 3.75
CA ALA A 53 -15.92 4.42 3.18
C ALA A 53 -14.86 4.21 4.27
N VAL A 54 -14.53 5.25 5.04
CA VAL A 54 -13.57 5.19 6.14
C VAL A 54 -14.08 4.27 7.26
N SER A 55 -15.36 4.33 7.64
CA SER A 55 -15.89 3.43 8.68
C SER A 55 -15.85 1.96 8.27
N THR A 56 -16.20 1.67 7.02
CA THR A 56 -16.18 0.32 6.46
C THR A 56 -14.74 -0.18 6.30
N TYR A 57 -13.84 0.69 5.86
CA TYR A 57 -12.41 0.40 5.75
C TYR A 57 -11.80 0.09 7.12
N ALA A 58 -12.02 0.95 8.11
CA ALA A 58 -11.56 0.74 9.48
C ALA A 58 -12.07 -0.60 10.04
N SER A 59 -13.35 -0.90 9.84
CA SER A 59 -13.98 -2.12 10.36
C SER A 59 -13.42 -3.38 9.68
N ILE A 60 -13.36 -3.40 8.34
CA ILE A 60 -12.87 -4.56 7.58
C ILE A 60 -11.38 -4.76 7.83
N SER A 61 -10.57 -3.69 7.85
CA SER A 61 -9.16 -3.79 8.19
C SER A 61 -8.95 -4.32 9.62
N ALA A 62 -9.77 -3.91 10.58
CA ALA A 62 -9.65 -4.36 11.98
C ALA A 62 -10.00 -5.85 12.10
N VAL A 63 -11.07 -6.27 11.43
CA VAL A 63 -11.50 -7.68 11.40
C VAL A 63 -10.47 -8.54 10.67
N PHE A 64 -9.97 -8.10 9.50
CA PHE A 64 -8.97 -8.83 8.72
C PHE A 64 -7.68 -9.02 9.51
N TRP A 65 -7.15 -7.94 10.07
CA TRP A 65 -5.95 -7.97 10.91
C TRP A 65 -6.12 -8.83 12.16
N PHE A 66 -7.25 -8.69 12.85
CA PHE A 66 -7.51 -9.47 14.06
C PHE A 66 -7.63 -10.97 13.75
N ILE A 67 -8.36 -11.34 12.69
CA ILE A 67 -8.47 -12.74 12.25
C ILE A 67 -7.08 -13.30 11.91
N GLY A 68 -6.26 -12.54 11.18
CA GLY A 68 -4.87 -12.91 10.87
C GLY A 68 -4.01 -13.15 12.11
N LEU A 69 -4.30 -12.46 13.22
CA LEU A 69 -3.57 -12.63 14.48
C LEU A 69 -4.06 -13.81 15.35
N ILE A 70 -5.24 -14.37 15.13
CA ILE A 70 -5.81 -15.42 16.01
C ILE A 70 -4.84 -16.61 16.22
N PRO A 71 -4.22 -17.21 15.18
CA PRO A 71 -3.30 -18.33 15.37
C PRO A 71 -2.01 -17.94 16.12
N ASP A 72 -1.54 -16.72 15.91
CA ASP A 72 -0.33 -16.20 16.56
C ASP A 72 -0.58 -15.89 18.04
N LEU A 73 -1.73 -15.29 18.36
CA LEU A 73 -2.18 -15.06 19.74
C LEU A 73 -2.30 -16.39 20.51
N ALA A 74 -2.77 -17.45 19.85
CA ALA A 74 -2.81 -18.78 20.43
C ALA A 74 -1.41 -19.32 20.73
N THR A 75 -0.46 -19.12 19.81
CA THR A 75 0.95 -19.51 20.02
C THR A 75 1.59 -18.73 21.17
N MET A 76 1.30 -17.44 21.30
CA MET A 76 1.78 -16.62 22.41
C MET A 76 1.13 -17.03 23.75
N ARG A 77 -0.18 -17.30 23.76
CA ARG A 77 -0.91 -17.83 24.93
C ARG A 77 -0.26 -19.10 25.46
N ASP A 78 0.06 -20.04 24.57
CA ASP A 78 0.60 -21.35 24.95
C ASP A 78 2.04 -21.24 25.47
N ARG A 79 2.76 -20.17 25.11
CA ARG A 79 4.11 -19.85 25.62
C ARG A 79 4.12 -18.91 26.82
N ALA A 80 2.99 -18.28 27.16
CA ALA A 80 2.93 -17.30 28.24
C ALA A 80 3.06 -17.98 29.62
N THR A 81 4.03 -17.53 30.40
CA THR A 81 4.26 -18.01 31.79
C THR A 81 3.42 -17.24 32.81
N ASN A 82 3.16 -15.95 32.58
CA ASN A 82 2.34 -15.12 33.45
C ASN A 82 0.85 -15.49 33.31
N PRO A 83 0.13 -15.80 34.40
CA PRO A 83 -1.28 -16.17 34.36
C PRO A 83 -2.16 -15.07 33.75
N VAL A 84 -1.88 -13.78 34.03
CA VAL A 84 -2.67 -12.67 33.50
C VAL A 84 -2.50 -12.57 31.98
N SER A 85 -1.26 -12.61 31.48
CA SER A 85 -0.98 -12.60 30.04
C SER A 85 -1.61 -13.81 29.34
N LYS A 86 -1.59 -14.98 29.98
CA LYS A 86 -2.20 -16.20 29.45
C LYS A 86 -3.73 -16.10 29.36
N ILE A 87 -4.39 -15.48 30.33
CA ILE A 87 -5.84 -15.24 30.30
C ILE A 87 -6.19 -14.24 29.18
N VAL A 88 -5.48 -13.11 29.10
CA VAL A 88 -5.74 -12.06 28.09
C VAL A 88 -5.52 -12.61 26.68
N LEU A 89 -4.39 -13.26 26.43
CA LEU A 89 -4.10 -13.90 25.14
C LEU A 89 -5.05 -15.08 24.87
N GLY A 90 -5.49 -15.77 25.92
CA GLY A 90 -6.50 -16.84 25.84
C GLY A 90 -7.85 -16.37 25.34
N PHE A 91 -8.32 -15.24 25.88
CA PHE A 91 -9.53 -14.59 25.42
C PHE A 91 -9.37 -14.09 23.98
N ALA A 92 -8.27 -13.40 23.67
CA ALA A 92 -8.01 -12.86 22.34
C ALA A 92 -7.84 -13.94 21.26
N ALA A 93 -7.34 -15.14 21.62
CA ALA A 93 -7.21 -16.27 20.71
C ALA A 93 -8.53 -17.01 20.42
N LEU A 94 -9.67 -16.58 20.99
CA LEU A 94 -11.02 -17.13 20.73
C LEU A 94 -11.10 -18.68 20.79
N GLY A 95 -10.35 -19.29 21.71
CA GLY A 95 -10.34 -20.75 21.85
C GLY A 95 -9.70 -21.49 20.67
N TRP A 96 -8.74 -20.87 19.95
CA TRP A 96 -8.00 -21.54 18.89
C TRP A 96 -7.21 -22.75 19.42
N ARG A 97 -7.37 -23.90 18.75
CA ARG A 97 -6.84 -25.23 19.14
C ARG A 97 -6.00 -25.92 18.06
N ASN A 98 -5.62 -25.22 16.99
CA ASN A 98 -4.90 -25.81 15.85
C ASN A 98 -5.61 -27.03 15.21
N SER A 99 -6.94 -27.09 15.24
CA SER A 99 -7.68 -28.17 14.57
C SER A 99 -7.68 -27.99 13.05
N ALA A 100 -7.59 -29.08 12.28
CA ALA A 100 -7.70 -29.04 10.81
C ALA A 100 -8.99 -28.33 10.33
N ARG A 101 -10.11 -28.51 11.05
CA ARG A 101 -11.37 -27.81 10.76
C ARG A 101 -11.26 -26.28 10.93
N HIS A 102 -10.51 -25.82 11.92
CA HIS A 102 -10.28 -24.40 12.15
C HIS A 102 -9.41 -23.81 11.03
N TRP A 103 -8.32 -24.50 10.66
CA TRP A 103 -7.43 -24.10 9.58
C TRP A 103 -8.15 -24.01 8.22
N HIS A 104 -8.95 -25.01 7.87
CA HIS A 104 -9.70 -24.98 6.61
C HIS A 104 -10.64 -23.77 6.53
N ARG A 105 -11.41 -23.50 7.60
CA ARG A 105 -12.30 -22.32 7.67
C ARG A 105 -11.54 -21.01 7.67
N TYR A 106 -10.43 -20.95 8.40
CA TYR A 106 -9.57 -19.77 8.46
C TYR A 106 -9.02 -19.42 7.08
N GLN A 107 -8.48 -20.39 6.33
CA GLN A 107 -7.96 -20.18 4.99
C GLN A 107 -9.04 -19.66 4.04
N THR A 108 -10.24 -20.24 4.06
CA THR A 108 -11.37 -19.74 3.25
C THR A 108 -11.77 -18.32 3.65
N ALA A 109 -11.93 -18.04 4.95
CA ALA A 109 -12.31 -16.71 5.43
C ALA A 109 -11.25 -15.65 5.10
N TYR A 110 -9.98 -15.97 5.31
CA TYR A 110 -8.86 -15.06 5.05
C TYR A 110 -8.73 -14.75 3.56
N LEU A 111 -8.88 -15.75 2.68
CA LEU A 111 -8.91 -15.56 1.23
C LEU A 111 -10.08 -14.67 0.79
N LEU A 112 -11.29 -14.92 1.31
CA LEU A 112 -12.48 -14.12 1.00
C LEU A 112 -12.32 -12.68 1.47
N LEU A 113 -11.85 -12.47 2.70
CA LEU A 113 -11.61 -11.12 3.23
C LEU A 113 -10.52 -10.39 2.44
N GLY A 114 -9.44 -11.06 2.06
CA GLY A 114 -8.42 -10.48 1.19
C GLY A 114 -8.98 -10.08 -0.18
N GLY A 115 -9.82 -10.93 -0.78
CA GLY A 115 -10.51 -10.65 -2.03
C GLY A 115 -11.51 -9.49 -1.95
N LEU A 116 -12.19 -9.31 -0.81
CA LEU A 116 -13.10 -8.19 -0.55
C LEU A 116 -12.36 -6.90 -0.18
N ALA A 117 -11.22 -6.99 0.50
CA ALA A 117 -10.42 -5.84 0.90
C ALA A 117 -9.75 -5.16 -0.30
N ALA A 118 -9.34 -5.93 -1.33
CA ALA A 118 -8.68 -5.36 -2.51
C ALA A 118 -9.53 -4.30 -3.25
N PRO A 119 -10.79 -4.57 -3.66
CA PRO A 119 -11.65 -3.55 -4.27
C PRO A 119 -12.04 -2.45 -3.28
N LEU A 120 -12.14 -2.76 -1.98
CA LEU A 120 -12.43 -1.77 -0.95
C LEU A 120 -11.33 -0.71 -0.84
N VAL A 121 -10.05 -1.10 -0.86
CA VAL A 121 -8.94 -0.14 -0.81
C VAL A 121 -8.98 0.81 -2.01
N ILE A 122 -9.26 0.28 -3.20
CA ILE A 122 -9.40 1.08 -4.42
C ILE A 122 -10.60 2.03 -4.31
N SER A 123 -11.74 1.55 -3.79
CA SER A 123 -12.95 2.36 -3.68
C SER A 123 -12.81 3.46 -2.63
N VAL A 124 -12.20 3.20 -1.47
CA VAL A 124 -12.02 4.18 -0.39
C VAL A 124 -11.21 5.39 -0.87
N HIS A 125 -10.05 5.15 -1.49
CA HIS A 125 -9.23 6.24 -2.02
C HIS A 125 -9.88 6.94 -3.22
N SER A 126 -10.68 6.22 -4.01
CA SER A 126 -11.50 6.83 -5.05
C SER A 126 -12.60 7.74 -4.47
N VAL A 127 -13.26 7.35 -3.38
CA VAL A 127 -14.28 8.16 -2.69
C VAL A 127 -13.69 9.45 -2.14
N VAL A 128 -12.57 9.36 -1.43
CA VAL A 128 -11.84 10.55 -0.95
C VAL A 128 -11.45 11.47 -2.10
N SER A 129 -11.07 10.92 -3.26
CA SER A 129 -10.76 11.75 -4.43
C SER A 129 -12.00 12.43 -5.03
N MET A 130 -13.19 11.83 -4.88
CA MET A 130 -14.45 12.37 -5.38
C MET A 130 -14.93 13.58 -4.57
N ASP A 131 -14.46 13.77 -3.34
CA ASP A 131 -14.66 15.02 -2.59
C ASP A 131 -14.11 16.23 -3.35
N PHE A 132 -13.02 16.04 -4.10
CA PHE A 132 -12.44 17.06 -4.97
C PHE A 132 -13.03 16.99 -6.37
N ALA A 133 -13.02 15.81 -7.01
CA ALA A 133 -13.43 15.64 -8.40
C ALA A 133 -14.90 16.00 -8.66
N GLY A 134 -15.77 15.84 -7.66
CA GLY A 134 -17.17 16.26 -7.71
C GLY A 134 -17.36 17.79 -7.56
N GLY A 135 -16.32 18.50 -7.13
CA GLY A 135 -16.31 19.96 -7.07
C GLY A 135 -16.21 20.60 -8.46
N VAL A 136 -16.69 21.84 -8.57
CA VAL A 136 -16.62 22.65 -9.81
C VAL A 136 -15.37 23.52 -9.89
N ILE A 137 -14.47 23.42 -8.90
CA ILE A 137 -13.32 24.30 -8.75
C ILE A 137 -12.26 23.94 -9.80
N PRO A 138 -11.61 24.92 -10.45
CA PRO A 138 -10.56 24.66 -11.41
C PRO A 138 -9.39 23.88 -10.78
N GLY A 139 -8.95 22.84 -11.47
CA GLY A 139 -7.97 21.87 -10.96
C GLY A 139 -8.45 20.91 -9.89
N TRP A 140 -9.73 20.93 -9.53
CA TRP A 140 -10.37 19.83 -8.80
C TRP A 140 -11.24 18.99 -9.72
N HIS A 141 -11.96 19.65 -10.64
CA HIS A 141 -12.89 18.99 -11.56
C HIS A 141 -12.18 18.16 -12.64
N ALA A 142 -11.64 17.00 -12.26
CA ALA A 142 -10.88 16.13 -13.14
C ALA A 142 -11.29 14.65 -12.97
N THR A 143 -11.57 13.98 -14.08
CA THR A 143 -11.99 12.57 -14.10
C THR A 143 -10.86 11.58 -13.80
N ILE A 144 -9.60 12.04 -13.86
CA ILE A 144 -8.44 11.20 -13.59
C ILE A 144 -8.12 11.06 -12.09
N PHE A 145 -8.75 11.86 -11.22
CA PHE A 145 -8.46 11.89 -9.79
C PHE A 145 -8.64 10.54 -9.07
N PRO A 146 -9.72 9.75 -9.29
CA PRO A 146 -9.86 8.46 -8.61
C PRO A 146 -8.70 7.48 -8.81
N PRO A 147 -8.31 7.09 -10.05
CA PRO A 147 -7.17 6.19 -10.23
C PRO A 147 -5.84 6.84 -9.83
N TYR A 148 -5.71 8.16 -9.99
CA TYR A 148 -4.52 8.91 -9.60
C TYR A 148 -4.29 8.93 -8.08
N PHE A 149 -5.35 9.15 -7.29
CA PHE A 149 -5.28 9.13 -5.82
C PHE A 149 -4.99 7.72 -5.29
N VAL A 150 -5.55 6.69 -5.93
CA VAL A 150 -5.23 5.29 -5.60
C VAL A 150 -3.75 5.00 -5.84
N ALA A 151 -3.19 5.42 -6.99
CA ALA A 151 -1.77 5.25 -7.28
C ALA A 151 -0.89 6.01 -6.27
N GLY A 152 -1.25 7.25 -5.92
CA GLY A 152 -0.57 8.04 -4.90
C GLY A 152 -0.66 7.41 -3.49
N ALA A 153 -1.77 6.77 -3.14
CA ALA A 153 -1.93 6.05 -1.88
C ALA A 153 -1.01 4.83 -1.80
N ILE A 154 -0.87 4.06 -2.89
CA ILE A 154 0.09 2.95 -2.94
C ILE A 154 1.53 3.47 -2.86
N PHE A 155 1.85 4.53 -3.61
CA PHE A 155 3.17 5.15 -3.63
C PHE A 155 3.63 5.64 -2.24
N SER A 156 2.80 6.44 -1.56
CA SER A 156 3.05 6.91 -0.17
C SER A 156 3.02 5.77 0.85
N GLY A 157 2.08 4.82 0.70
CA GLY A 157 1.92 3.68 1.61
C GLY A 157 3.15 2.79 1.64
N PHE A 158 3.68 2.39 0.48
CA PHE A 158 4.92 1.60 0.42
C PHE A 158 6.15 2.38 0.90
N ALA A 159 6.21 3.70 0.67
CA ALA A 159 7.25 4.53 1.24
C ALA A 159 7.21 4.51 2.77
N MET A 160 6.01 4.63 3.37
CA MET A 160 5.84 4.52 4.83
C MET A 160 6.19 3.12 5.35
N VAL A 161 5.80 2.04 4.64
CA VAL A 161 6.20 0.67 4.99
C VAL A 161 7.73 0.56 5.09
N LEU A 162 8.48 1.12 4.13
CA LEU A 162 9.94 1.10 4.15
C LEU A 162 10.53 1.97 5.27
N ILE A 163 9.96 3.15 5.54
CA ILE A 163 10.35 4.00 6.67
C ILE A 163 10.25 3.24 8.00
N LEU A 164 9.25 2.37 8.17
CA LEU A 164 9.09 1.56 9.38
C LEU A 164 9.94 0.28 9.33
N ALA A 165 9.95 -0.42 8.19
CA ALA A 165 10.59 -1.71 8.04
C ALA A 165 12.12 -1.63 8.14
N ILE A 166 12.76 -0.58 7.61
CA ILE A 166 14.22 -0.45 7.59
C ILE A 166 14.81 -0.27 9.00
N PRO A 167 14.36 0.68 9.84
CA PRO A 167 14.80 0.78 11.23
C PRO A 167 14.44 -0.46 12.03
N MET A 168 13.20 -0.97 11.88
CA MET A 168 12.75 -2.17 12.58
C MET A 168 13.63 -3.39 12.26
N ARG A 169 13.99 -3.58 10.99
CA ARG A 169 14.92 -4.62 10.53
C ARG A 169 16.29 -4.51 11.21
N TYR A 170 16.80 -3.30 11.40
CA TYR A 170 18.10 -3.07 12.04
C TYR A 170 18.05 -3.28 13.55
N PHE A 171 17.12 -2.61 14.25
CA PHE A 171 17.06 -2.62 15.72
C PHE A 171 16.62 -3.98 16.31
N TYR A 172 15.66 -4.66 15.67
CA TYR A 172 15.19 -5.97 16.12
C TYR A 172 15.95 -7.14 15.49
N LYS A 173 17.01 -6.87 14.73
CA LYS A 173 17.83 -7.89 14.04
C LYS A 173 17.01 -8.87 13.20
N MET A 174 16.10 -8.34 12.38
CA MET A 174 15.20 -9.13 11.53
C MET A 174 15.67 -9.22 10.07
N GLN A 175 16.98 -9.17 9.83
CA GLN A 175 17.57 -9.17 8.49
C GLN A 175 17.27 -10.44 7.69
N ASP A 176 17.13 -11.57 8.39
CA ASP A 176 16.85 -12.88 7.79
C ASP A 176 15.38 -13.05 7.40
N PHE A 177 14.47 -12.37 8.11
CA PHE A 177 13.05 -12.35 7.77
C PHE A 177 12.75 -11.30 6.68
N ILE A 178 13.17 -10.06 6.92
CA ILE A 178 13.01 -8.94 5.99
C ILE A 178 14.28 -8.84 5.15
N THR A 179 14.38 -9.72 4.16
CA THR A 179 15.54 -9.77 3.26
C THR A 179 15.61 -8.57 2.31
N MET A 180 16.76 -8.36 1.66
CA MET A 180 16.93 -7.29 0.66
C MET A 180 15.99 -7.45 -0.53
N ARG A 181 15.55 -8.68 -0.85
CA ARG A 181 14.57 -8.94 -1.92
C ARG A 181 13.24 -8.25 -1.64
N HIS A 182 12.79 -8.23 -0.38
CA HIS A 182 11.56 -7.53 0.01
C HIS A 182 11.69 -6.01 -0.17
N LEU A 183 12.81 -5.43 0.25
CA LEU A 183 13.08 -4.00 0.09
C LEU A 183 13.16 -3.61 -1.39
N GLU A 184 13.84 -4.42 -2.20
CA GLU A 184 13.95 -4.20 -3.64
C GLU A 184 12.59 -4.31 -4.35
N ALA A 185 11.76 -5.28 -3.97
CA ALA A 185 10.41 -5.44 -4.51
C ALA A 185 9.52 -4.23 -4.17
N CYS A 186 9.55 -3.77 -2.92
CA CYS A 186 8.84 -2.55 -2.51
C CYS A 186 9.35 -1.32 -3.29
N ALA A 187 10.67 -1.19 -3.49
CA ALA A 187 11.24 -0.09 -4.26
C ALA A 187 10.79 -0.09 -5.73
N LYS A 188 10.63 -1.28 -6.35
CA LYS A 188 10.05 -1.39 -7.70
C LYS A 188 8.60 -0.95 -7.74
N LEU A 189 7.80 -1.32 -6.72
CA LEU A 189 6.40 -0.87 -6.62
C LEU A 189 6.30 0.65 -6.46
N ILE A 190 7.16 1.25 -5.62
CA ILE A 190 7.27 2.70 -5.46
C ILE A 190 7.64 3.36 -6.80
N LEU A 191 8.59 2.79 -7.55
CA LEU A 191 8.97 3.32 -8.86
C LEU A 191 7.79 3.28 -9.85
N VAL A 192 7.13 2.12 -10.00
CA VAL A 192 6.01 1.96 -10.93
C VAL A 192 4.86 2.90 -10.58
N THR A 193 4.48 2.96 -9.31
CA THR A 193 3.38 3.84 -8.87
C THR A 193 3.76 5.32 -8.95
N GLY A 194 5.02 5.68 -8.68
CA GLY A 194 5.54 7.03 -8.89
C GLY A 194 5.48 7.47 -10.35
N LEU A 195 5.71 6.56 -11.31
CA LEU A 195 5.53 6.85 -12.74
C LEU A 195 4.06 7.09 -13.11
N ILE A 196 3.12 6.37 -12.50
CA ILE A 196 1.67 6.60 -12.70
C ILE A 196 1.27 7.97 -12.13
N VAL A 197 1.78 8.34 -10.96
CA VAL A 197 1.57 9.67 -10.37
C VAL A 197 2.18 10.78 -11.24
N ALA A 198 3.39 10.58 -11.76
CA ALA A 198 4.04 11.51 -12.69
C ALA A 198 3.27 11.68 -14.01
N TYR A 199 2.70 10.59 -14.52
CA TYR A 199 1.77 10.64 -15.64
C TYR A 199 0.53 11.47 -15.29
N GLY A 200 -0.03 11.32 -14.09
CA GLY A 200 -1.14 12.14 -13.59
C GLY A 200 -0.85 13.64 -13.65
N TYR A 201 0.29 14.10 -13.12
CA TYR A 201 0.68 15.52 -13.20
C TYR A 201 0.84 16.01 -14.64
N SER A 202 1.47 15.19 -15.48
CA SER A 202 1.70 15.54 -16.88
C SER A 202 0.38 15.63 -17.64
N PHE A 203 -0.56 14.73 -17.35
CA PHE A 203 -1.89 14.72 -17.94
C PHE A 203 -2.75 15.89 -17.46
N GLU A 204 -2.66 16.27 -16.18
CA GLU A 204 -3.32 17.47 -15.65
C GLU A 204 -2.78 18.74 -16.35
N ALA A 205 -1.46 18.86 -16.51
CA ALA A 205 -0.86 19.99 -17.22
C ALA A 205 -1.27 20.02 -18.70
N PHE A 206 -1.28 18.86 -19.35
CA PHE A 206 -1.73 18.72 -20.73
C PHE A 206 -3.20 19.09 -20.90
N THR A 207 -4.08 18.58 -20.05
CA THR A 207 -5.53 18.85 -20.13
C THR A 207 -5.87 20.29 -19.78
N ALA A 208 -5.18 20.90 -18.81
CA ALA A 208 -5.32 22.32 -18.53
C ALA A 208 -5.03 23.16 -19.78
N TRP A 209 -3.92 22.88 -20.48
CA TRP A 209 -3.58 23.54 -21.74
C TRP A 209 -4.58 23.22 -22.87
N TYR A 210 -4.90 21.94 -23.08
CA TYR A 210 -5.75 21.45 -24.17
C TYR A 210 -7.23 21.86 -24.03
N SER A 211 -7.73 22.04 -22.80
CA SER A 211 -9.13 22.36 -22.52
C SER A 211 -9.61 23.69 -23.12
N GLY A 212 -8.69 24.63 -23.38
CA GLY A 212 -9.02 25.99 -23.79
C GLY A 212 -9.75 26.82 -22.72
N ASN A 213 -9.91 26.30 -21.50
CA ASN A 213 -10.54 27.02 -20.41
C ASN A 213 -9.54 27.95 -19.72
N VAL A 214 -9.80 29.25 -19.77
CA VAL A 214 -8.96 30.29 -19.16
C VAL A 214 -8.69 30.07 -17.68
N TYR A 215 -9.65 29.50 -16.93
CA TYR A 215 -9.51 29.26 -15.50
C TYR A 215 -8.60 28.07 -15.18
N GLU A 216 -8.70 26.98 -15.95
CA GLU A 216 -7.83 25.80 -15.80
C GLU A 216 -6.39 26.14 -16.19
N GLN A 217 -6.21 26.88 -17.30
CA GLN A 217 -4.92 27.37 -17.74
C GLN A 217 -4.30 28.32 -16.71
N HIS A 218 -5.07 29.28 -16.20
CA HIS A 218 -4.62 30.20 -15.16
C HIS A 218 -4.23 29.44 -13.89
N MET A 219 -5.03 28.47 -13.45
CA MET A 219 -4.71 27.68 -12.26
C MET A 219 -3.38 26.93 -12.42
N MET A 220 -3.15 26.28 -13.57
CA MET A 220 -1.91 25.54 -13.82
C MET A 220 -0.71 26.48 -13.90
N TRP A 221 -0.89 27.62 -14.55
CA TRP A 221 0.14 28.66 -14.61
C TRP A 221 0.45 29.25 -13.22
N ALA A 222 -0.57 29.48 -12.40
CA ALA A 222 -0.44 29.99 -11.04
C ALA A 222 0.30 28.99 -10.14
N ARG A 223 0.05 27.68 -10.29
CA ARG A 223 0.83 26.63 -9.61
C ARG A 223 2.32 26.67 -9.98
N MET A 224 2.65 26.87 -11.26
CA MET A 224 4.04 26.84 -11.73
C MET A 224 4.82 28.13 -11.45
N THR A 225 4.17 29.29 -11.52
CA THR A 225 4.85 30.61 -11.53
C THR A 225 4.50 31.51 -10.35
N GLY A 226 3.40 31.24 -9.65
CA GLY A 226 2.87 32.06 -8.56
C GLY A 226 1.69 32.95 -8.96
N GLY A 227 1.37 33.02 -10.26
CA GLY A 227 0.24 33.76 -10.78
C GLY A 227 0.40 35.27 -10.54
N ALA A 228 -0.52 35.88 -9.80
CA ALA A 228 -0.50 37.31 -9.49
C ALA A 228 0.49 37.72 -8.36
N ARG A 229 1.21 36.76 -7.76
CA ARG A 229 2.15 37.00 -6.66
C ARG A 229 3.58 36.62 -7.08
N PRO A 230 4.62 37.22 -6.46
CA PRO A 230 6.01 36.84 -6.73
C PRO A 230 6.26 35.37 -6.39
N PHE A 231 7.12 34.70 -7.17
CA PHE A 231 7.42 33.26 -7.04
C PHE A 231 7.66 32.83 -5.59
N TRP A 232 8.58 33.50 -4.88
CA TRP A 232 8.97 33.16 -3.50
C TRP A 232 7.90 33.42 -2.44
N GLN A 233 6.89 34.22 -2.77
CA GLN A 233 5.78 34.57 -1.87
C GLN A 233 4.48 33.84 -2.22
N SER A 234 4.57 32.93 -3.21
CA SER A 234 3.46 32.14 -3.71
C SER A 234 3.62 30.66 -3.35
N TYR A 235 2.67 29.83 -3.76
CA TYR A 235 2.76 28.38 -3.61
C TYR A 235 3.58 27.68 -4.71
N ALA A 236 4.19 28.43 -5.63
CA ALA A 236 5.02 27.87 -6.71
C ALA A 236 6.23 27.06 -6.22
N PRO A 237 6.96 27.47 -5.15
CA PRO A 237 8.02 26.63 -4.57
C PRO A 237 7.49 25.28 -4.07
N CYS A 238 6.27 25.24 -3.52
CA CYS A 238 5.64 23.99 -3.09
C CYS A 238 5.35 23.06 -4.29
N TYR A 239 4.91 23.61 -5.42
CA TYR A 239 4.69 22.83 -6.66
C TYR A 239 6.01 22.27 -7.21
N TRP A 240 7.09 23.06 -7.27
CA TRP A 240 8.37 22.56 -7.75
C TRP A 240 9.03 21.58 -6.79
N ALA A 241 8.88 21.79 -5.48
CA ALA A 241 9.29 20.82 -4.47
C ALA A 241 8.52 19.50 -4.62
N LEU A 242 7.21 19.56 -4.89
CA LEU A 242 6.39 18.40 -5.23
C LEU A 242 6.97 17.63 -6.44
N ILE A 243 7.23 18.30 -7.55
CA ILE A 243 7.79 17.67 -8.75
C ILE A 243 9.17 17.04 -8.45
N PHE A 244 10.02 17.73 -7.70
CA PHE A 244 11.32 17.19 -7.28
C PHE A 244 11.17 15.92 -6.42
N CYS A 245 10.29 15.94 -5.42
CA CYS A 245 10.09 14.83 -4.50
C CYS A 245 9.41 13.62 -5.15
N ASN A 246 8.38 13.82 -5.96
CA ASN A 246 7.53 12.75 -6.49
C ASN A 246 7.90 12.30 -7.90
N VAL A 247 8.50 13.16 -8.72
CA VAL A 247 8.88 12.80 -10.10
C VAL A 247 10.37 12.53 -10.19
N ILE A 248 11.22 13.45 -9.75
CA ILE A 248 12.68 13.36 -9.96
C ILE A 248 13.32 12.35 -9.01
N THR A 249 13.03 12.45 -7.70
CA THR A 249 13.68 11.61 -6.68
C THR A 249 13.45 10.10 -6.92
N PRO A 250 12.23 9.62 -7.25
CA PRO A 250 12.00 8.19 -7.46
C PRO A 250 12.71 7.63 -8.70
N GLN A 251 13.13 8.47 -9.67
CA GLN A 251 13.92 7.98 -10.82
C GLN A 251 15.27 7.40 -10.39
N ALA A 252 15.79 7.79 -9.23
CA ALA A 252 16.98 7.15 -8.65
C ALA A 252 16.78 5.64 -8.43
N LEU A 253 15.54 5.18 -8.25
CA LEU A 253 15.20 3.77 -8.08
C LEU A 253 15.33 2.95 -9.36
N TRP A 254 15.59 3.54 -10.54
CA TRP A 254 15.99 2.74 -11.71
C TRP A 254 17.32 2.01 -11.47
N SER A 255 18.23 2.64 -10.71
CA SER A 255 19.53 2.08 -10.39
C SER A 255 19.42 0.93 -9.39
N TYR A 256 19.90 -0.25 -9.79
CA TYR A 256 19.99 -1.42 -8.91
C TYR A 256 20.81 -1.13 -7.64
N LYS A 257 21.89 -0.34 -7.76
CA LYS A 257 22.76 0.04 -6.62
C LYS A 257 22.01 0.83 -5.55
N ILE A 258 21.05 1.67 -5.97
CA ILE A 258 20.24 2.48 -5.06
C ILE A 258 19.13 1.62 -4.44
N ARG A 259 18.46 0.79 -5.26
CA ARG A 259 17.41 -0.13 -4.78
C ARG A 259 17.89 -1.22 -3.82
N THR A 260 19.18 -1.54 -3.83
CA THR A 260 19.77 -2.53 -2.92
C THR A 260 20.48 -1.92 -1.72
N ASN A 261 20.39 -0.60 -1.55
CA ASN A 261 20.94 0.12 -0.40
C ASN A 261 19.81 0.59 0.52
N ALA A 262 19.69 -0.05 1.68
CA ALA A 262 18.64 0.25 2.65
C ALA A 262 18.66 1.71 3.15
N ILE A 263 19.85 2.32 3.31
CA ILE A 263 19.97 3.70 3.77
C ILE A 263 19.47 4.66 2.68
N ALA A 264 19.87 4.42 1.43
CA ALA A 264 19.40 5.22 0.30
C ALA A 264 17.87 5.12 0.15
N LEU A 265 17.31 3.91 0.25
CA LEU A 265 15.86 3.71 0.24
C LEU A 265 15.16 4.47 1.37
N PHE A 266 15.70 4.46 2.59
CA PHE A 266 15.11 5.16 3.73
C PHE A 266 14.97 6.67 3.47
N PHE A 267 16.03 7.32 3.00
CA PHE A 267 15.97 8.76 2.67
C PHE A 267 15.06 9.06 1.49
N ILE A 268 15.09 8.23 0.43
CA ILE A 268 14.17 8.38 -0.71
C ILE A 268 12.72 8.29 -0.23
N CYS A 269 12.39 7.35 0.65
CA CYS A 269 11.03 7.20 1.16
C CYS A 269 10.57 8.40 2.01
N ILE A 270 11.46 9.01 2.80
CA ILE A 270 11.14 10.26 3.53
C ILE A 270 10.84 11.41 2.56
N ILE A 271 11.65 11.55 1.51
CA ILE A 271 11.44 12.56 0.47
C ILE A 271 10.10 12.33 -0.24
N VAL A 272 9.79 11.07 -0.59
CA VAL A 272 8.51 10.68 -1.18
C VAL A 272 7.34 11.01 -0.25
N GLN A 273 7.45 10.73 1.06
CA GLN A 273 6.36 11.04 1.99
C GLN A 273 6.11 12.56 2.07
N THR A 274 7.20 13.34 2.06
CA THR A 274 7.12 14.80 2.05
C THR A 274 6.48 15.31 0.75
N GLY A 275 6.86 14.73 -0.39
CA GLY A 275 6.27 15.05 -1.68
C GLY A 275 4.79 14.71 -1.77
N MET A 276 4.35 13.58 -1.22
CA MET A 276 2.93 13.21 -1.17
C MET A 276 2.09 14.09 -0.23
N TRP A 277 2.69 14.60 0.85
CA TRP A 277 2.06 15.65 1.65
C TRP A 277 1.92 16.96 0.85
N LEU A 278 2.99 17.37 0.16
CA LEU A 278 2.97 18.55 -0.74
C LEU A 278 1.95 18.38 -1.87
N GLU A 279 1.75 17.18 -2.39
CA GLU A 279 0.76 16.89 -3.44
C GLU A 279 -0.64 17.30 -2.97
N ARG A 280 -1.06 16.80 -1.81
CA ARG A 280 -2.37 17.09 -1.24
C ARG A 280 -2.49 18.56 -0.87
N PHE A 281 -1.45 19.15 -0.30
CA PHE A 281 -1.41 20.58 -0.03
C PHE A 281 -1.58 21.42 -1.30
N VAL A 282 -0.89 21.06 -2.39
CA VAL A 282 -0.94 21.78 -3.65
C VAL A 282 -2.33 21.66 -4.28
N ILE A 283 -2.88 20.45 -4.38
CA ILE A 283 -4.21 20.23 -4.96
C ILE A 283 -5.26 21.06 -4.19
N ILE A 284 -5.23 21.04 -2.86
CA ILE A 284 -6.26 21.69 -2.05
C ILE A 284 -6.05 23.21 -2.01
N ILE A 285 -4.90 23.67 -1.51
CA ILE A 285 -4.69 25.08 -1.17
C ILE A 285 -4.48 25.94 -2.41
N THR A 286 -3.73 25.47 -3.41
CA THR A 286 -3.46 26.32 -4.58
C THR A 286 -4.72 26.56 -5.40
N SER A 287 -5.56 25.53 -5.59
CA SER A 287 -6.83 25.64 -6.31
C SER A 287 -7.84 26.55 -5.61
N LEU A 288 -7.89 26.54 -4.27
CA LEU A 288 -8.78 27.42 -3.48
C LEU A 288 -8.23 28.86 -3.34
N SER A 289 -6.92 29.05 -3.41
CA SER A 289 -6.30 30.37 -3.21
C SER A 289 -6.58 31.34 -4.36
N GLN A 290 -6.74 30.82 -5.58
CA GLN A 290 -6.97 31.58 -6.81
C GLN A 290 -8.09 30.94 -7.65
N GLU A 291 -9.33 31.04 -7.18
CA GLU A 291 -10.53 30.56 -7.88
C GLU A 291 -11.02 31.53 -8.96
N PHE A 292 -12.27 31.34 -9.43
CA PHE A 292 -12.94 32.11 -10.47
C PHE A 292 -12.96 33.64 -10.26
N ILE A 293 -13.07 34.12 -9.02
CA ILE A 293 -13.27 35.54 -8.71
C ILE A 293 -12.00 36.12 -8.08
N PRO A 294 -11.28 37.03 -8.77
CA PRO A 294 -10.06 37.65 -8.26
C PRO A 294 -10.21 38.36 -6.91
N ALA A 295 -11.38 38.96 -6.64
CA ALA A 295 -11.65 39.64 -5.37
C ALA A 295 -11.63 38.71 -4.14
N LYS A 296 -11.72 37.39 -4.33
CA LYS A 296 -11.66 36.39 -3.24
C LYS A 296 -10.27 35.79 -3.04
N TRP A 297 -9.28 36.17 -3.85
CA TRP A 297 -7.96 35.58 -3.79
C TRP A 297 -7.25 35.91 -2.49
N HIS A 298 -6.84 34.89 -1.76
CA HIS A 298 -6.17 35.01 -0.46
C HIS A 298 -5.05 33.97 -0.33
N MET A 299 -4.27 34.06 0.75
CA MET A 299 -3.29 33.04 1.11
C MET A 299 -3.76 32.36 2.38
N TYR A 300 -3.59 31.04 2.42
CA TYR A 300 -3.62 30.26 3.64
C TYR A 300 -2.23 30.26 4.28
N TYR A 301 -2.16 30.72 5.53
CA TYR A 301 -0.99 30.61 6.39
C TYR A 301 -1.37 29.71 7.57
N PRO A 302 -0.76 28.52 7.71
CA PRO A 302 -1.09 27.63 8.81
C PRO A 302 -0.69 28.27 10.14
N THR A 303 -1.56 28.12 11.13
CA THR A 303 -1.33 28.56 12.50
C THR A 303 -0.53 27.52 13.28
N ILE A 304 -0.14 27.86 14.51
CA ILE A 304 0.51 26.91 15.40
C ILE A 304 -0.35 25.68 15.69
N TRP A 305 -1.68 25.81 15.67
CA TRP A 305 -2.61 24.73 15.96
C TRP A 305 -2.70 23.71 14.82
N ASP A 306 -2.62 24.18 13.57
CA ASP A 306 -2.58 23.31 12.39
C ASP A 306 -1.35 22.40 12.44
N TRP A 307 -0.19 22.98 12.77
CA TRP A 307 1.06 22.23 12.96
C TRP A 307 1.05 21.34 14.20
N ALA A 308 0.48 21.82 15.31
CA ALA A 308 0.42 21.04 16.55
C ALA A 308 -0.46 19.80 16.40
N ILE A 309 -1.62 19.91 15.74
CA ILE A 309 -2.49 18.77 15.46
C ILE A 309 -1.79 17.79 14.52
N PHE A 310 -1.14 18.28 13.46
CA PHE A 310 -0.40 17.43 12.53
C PHE A 310 0.78 16.70 13.20
N ALA A 311 1.58 17.40 14.01
CA ALA A 311 2.65 16.77 14.79
C ALA A 311 2.10 15.80 15.84
N GLY A 312 0.97 16.14 16.46
CA GLY A 312 0.28 15.30 17.42
C GLY A 312 -0.19 13.97 16.84
N THR A 313 -0.74 13.96 15.61
CA THR A 313 -1.15 12.71 14.94
C THR A 313 0.03 11.85 14.54
N ILE A 314 1.17 12.45 14.14
CA ILE A 314 2.43 11.71 13.94
C ILE A 314 2.88 11.06 15.26
N GLY A 315 2.83 11.80 16.37
CA GLY A 315 3.15 11.30 17.70
C GLY A 315 2.24 10.13 18.12
N PHE A 316 0.93 10.27 17.93
CA PHE A 316 -0.05 9.22 18.22
C PHE A 316 0.17 7.98 17.37
N PHE A 317 0.45 8.14 16.06
CA PHE A 317 0.77 7.04 15.16
C PHE A 317 1.97 6.24 15.66
N PHE A 318 3.10 6.90 15.95
CA PHE A 318 4.28 6.21 16.46
C PHE A 318 4.07 5.62 17.85
N PHE A 319 3.32 6.29 18.72
CA PHE A 319 2.95 5.74 20.03
C PHE A 319 2.19 4.41 19.89
N ALA A 320 1.13 4.38 19.07
CA ALA A 320 0.34 3.18 18.82
C ALA A 320 1.16 2.08 18.12
N PHE A 321 1.98 2.44 17.14
CA PHE A 321 2.83 1.49 16.42
C PHE A 321 3.92 0.87 17.31
N LEU A 322 4.59 1.66 18.15
CA LEU A 322 5.58 1.15 19.09
C LEU A 322 4.93 0.27 20.17
N LEU A 323 3.73 0.63 20.63
CA LEU A 323 2.95 -0.21 21.54
C LEU A 323 2.61 -1.56 20.88
N PHE A 324 2.19 -1.55 19.62
CA PHE A 324 1.98 -2.76 18.82
C PHE A 324 3.24 -3.62 18.75
N LEU A 325 4.39 -3.05 18.38
CA LEU A 325 5.66 -3.79 18.29
C LEU A 325 6.08 -4.42 19.62
N ARG A 326 5.66 -3.82 20.75
CA ARG A 326 5.97 -4.32 22.09
C ARG A 326 5.06 -5.47 22.53
N ILE A 327 3.77 -5.41 22.18
CA ILE A 327 2.73 -6.30 22.70
C ILE A 327 2.43 -7.47 21.76
N LEU A 328 2.47 -7.23 20.44
CA LEU A 328 2.00 -8.15 19.41
C LEU A 328 3.15 -8.52 18.45
N PRO A 329 3.04 -9.66 17.74
CA PRO A 329 4.08 -10.08 16.83
C PRO A 329 4.08 -9.19 15.58
N ALA A 330 5.23 -8.62 15.25
CA ALA A 330 5.38 -7.75 14.07
C ALA A 330 5.30 -8.54 12.74
N ILE A 331 5.68 -9.81 12.77
CA ILE A 331 5.68 -10.75 11.64
C ILE A 331 4.76 -11.91 12.01
N SER A 332 3.95 -12.38 11.06
CA SER A 332 3.06 -13.54 11.23
C SER A 332 3.87 -14.81 11.50
N ILE A 333 3.73 -15.40 12.69
CA ILE A 333 4.56 -16.54 13.12
C ILE A 333 4.12 -17.80 12.38
N PHE A 334 2.81 -18.01 12.24
CA PHE A 334 2.28 -19.20 11.56
C PHE A 334 2.61 -19.21 10.06
N GLU A 335 2.46 -18.09 9.35
CA GLU A 335 2.79 -18.00 7.91
C GLU A 335 4.27 -18.22 7.67
N MET A 336 5.14 -17.68 8.52
CA MET A 336 6.58 -17.92 8.43
C MET A 336 6.93 -19.39 8.62
N ARG A 337 6.26 -20.10 9.53
CA ARG A 337 6.45 -21.55 9.71
C ARG A 337 5.97 -22.34 8.51
N GLU A 338 4.84 -21.94 7.93
CA GLU A 338 4.32 -22.55 6.70
C GLU A 338 5.28 -22.34 5.53
N LEU A 339 5.83 -21.13 5.37
CA LEU A 339 6.82 -20.82 4.34
C LEU A 339 8.08 -21.68 4.49
N ILE A 340 8.61 -21.83 5.71
CA ILE A 340 9.77 -22.69 5.97
C ILE A 340 9.46 -24.15 5.60
N HIS A 341 8.27 -24.64 5.96
CA HIS A 341 7.84 -25.98 5.61
C HIS A 341 7.75 -26.19 4.09
N GLN A 342 7.19 -25.22 3.37
CA GLN A 342 7.11 -25.25 1.90
C GLN A 342 8.49 -25.23 1.24
N VAL A 343 9.42 -24.40 1.75
CA VAL A 343 10.79 -24.33 1.23
C VAL A 343 11.50 -25.67 1.40
N HIS A 344 11.48 -26.25 2.61
CA HIS A 344 12.10 -27.56 2.84
C HIS A 344 11.48 -28.69 2.02
N HIS A 345 10.16 -28.67 1.84
CA HIS A 345 9.49 -29.65 0.99
C HIS A 345 9.92 -29.50 -0.49
N THR A 346 10.08 -28.26 -0.96
CA THR A 346 10.52 -27.98 -2.33
C THR A 346 11.97 -28.41 -2.54
N GLU A 347 12.87 -28.09 -1.60
CA GLU A 347 14.27 -28.55 -1.62
C GLU A 347 14.37 -30.07 -1.65
N HIS A 348 13.57 -30.78 -0.85
CA HIS A 348 13.53 -32.24 -0.86
C HIS A 348 13.11 -32.81 -2.22
N LEU A 349 12.07 -32.22 -2.84
CA LEU A 349 11.62 -32.62 -4.18
C LEU A 349 12.68 -32.36 -5.26
N GLU A 350 13.43 -31.26 -5.16
CA GLU A 350 14.53 -30.96 -6.08
C GLU A 350 15.69 -31.96 -5.93
N LEU A 351 16.02 -32.34 -4.70
CA LEU A 351 17.02 -33.37 -4.41
C LEU A 351 16.59 -34.74 -4.96
N GLU A 352 15.33 -35.14 -4.73
CA GLU A 352 14.79 -36.39 -5.29
C GLU A 352 14.82 -36.40 -6.81
N ARG A 353 14.44 -35.29 -7.46
CA ARG A 353 14.52 -35.15 -8.93
C ARG A 353 15.96 -35.22 -9.44
N ALA A 354 16.90 -34.59 -8.74
CA ALA A 354 18.32 -34.63 -9.07
C ALA A 354 18.90 -36.04 -8.92
N GLU A 355 18.53 -36.76 -7.86
CA GLU A 355 18.88 -38.17 -7.66
C GLU A 355 18.27 -39.08 -8.72
N GLU A 356 17.01 -38.87 -9.09
CA GLU A 356 16.35 -39.66 -10.14
C GLU A 356 17.02 -39.43 -11.51
N LEU A 357 17.36 -38.18 -11.84
CA LEU A 357 18.14 -37.84 -13.03
C LEU A 357 19.53 -38.50 -13.00
N ARG A 358 20.21 -38.51 -11.85
CA ARG A 358 21.50 -39.19 -11.68
C ARG A 358 21.36 -40.70 -11.89
N ARG A 359 20.35 -41.34 -11.29
CA ARG A 359 20.06 -42.77 -11.48
C ARG A 359 19.70 -43.08 -12.94
N ARG A 360 18.98 -42.21 -13.64
CA ARG A 360 18.69 -42.35 -15.08
C ARG A 360 19.96 -42.24 -15.93
N ARG A 361 20.85 -41.29 -15.62
CA ARG A 361 22.16 -41.16 -16.30
C ARG A 361 23.06 -42.37 -16.05
N GLU A 362 23.11 -42.88 -14.82
CA GLU A 362 23.88 -44.08 -14.48
C GLU A 362 23.31 -45.33 -15.17
N ARG A 363 21.98 -45.46 -15.29
CA ARG A 363 21.34 -46.53 -16.07
C ARG A 363 21.62 -46.41 -17.57
N ALA A 364 21.59 -45.21 -18.14
CA ALA A 364 21.96 -44.97 -19.54
C ALA A 364 23.44 -45.28 -19.81
N ALA A 365 24.34 -44.92 -18.89
CA ALA A 365 25.76 -45.23 -18.98
C ALA A 365 26.04 -46.74 -18.88
N ARG A 366 25.31 -47.48 -18.04
CA ARG A 366 25.40 -48.94 -17.93
C ARG A 366 24.72 -49.68 -19.10
N GLY A 367 23.67 -49.10 -19.70
CA GLY A 367 23.01 -49.63 -20.88
C GLY A 367 23.79 -49.42 -22.18
N GLY A 368 24.64 -48.39 -22.24
CA GLY A 368 25.50 -48.08 -23.39
C GLY A 368 26.77 -48.94 -23.52
N SER A 369 27.10 -49.78 -22.53
CA SER A 369 28.27 -50.67 -22.59
C SER A 369 27.94 -52.13 -22.93
N ALA A 370 26.70 -52.44 -23.32
CA ALA A 370 26.24 -53.81 -23.59
C ALA A 370 25.76 -54.04 -25.04
N THR A 371 26.23 -53.21 -25.99
CA THR A 371 26.05 -53.45 -27.43
C THR A 371 27.35 -53.16 -28.17
N GLY A 372 28.33 -54.04 -28.00
CA GLY A 372 29.60 -54.01 -28.70
C GLY A 372 30.15 -55.41 -28.77
N GLU A 373 29.59 -56.22 -29.69
CA GLU A 373 30.19 -57.36 -30.41
C GLU A 373 29.13 -58.43 -30.75
N SER A 374 28.68 -58.46 -32.00
CA SER A 374 28.61 -59.68 -32.84
C SER A 374 27.95 -59.41 -34.21
N GLY A 375 28.77 -59.39 -35.27
CA GLY A 375 28.55 -60.09 -36.55
C GLY A 375 27.31 -59.83 -37.42
N GLY A 376 27.58 -59.36 -38.65
CA GLY A 376 27.24 -60.15 -39.86
C GLY A 376 25.90 -59.90 -40.57
N ALA A 377 25.97 -59.11 -41.65
CA ALA A 377 25.30 -59.24 -42.95
C ALA A 377 23.83 -59.76 -43.04
N SER A 378 22.93 -58.91 -43.58
CA SER A 378 22.43 -58.99 -44.98
C SER A 378 21.07 -58.29 -45.16
N GLY A 379 20.93 -57.60 -46.30
CA GLY A 379 19.71 -57.65 -47.11
C GLY A 379 18.56 -56.68 -46.82
N GLY A 380 18.58 -55.53 -47.49
CA GLY A 380 17.47 -55.07 -48.35
C GLY A 380 16.23 -54.42 -47.71
N GLY A 381 15.83 -53.26 -48.28
CA GLY A 381 14.42 -52.84 -48.27
C GLY A 381 14.17 -51.37 -47.93
N PHE A 382 14.19 -50.54 -48.98
CA PHE A 382 13.40 -49.33 -49.20
C PHE A 382 12.33 -48.93 -48.15
N GLY A 383 12.29 -47.63 -47.82
CA GLY A 383 11.13 -47.00 -47.21
C GLY A 383 11.38 -45.58 -46.69
N SER A 384 11.41 -44.60 -47.59
CA SER A 384 11.27 -43.18 -47.24
C SER A 384 9.92 -42.93 -46.58
N VAL A 385 9.83 -42.13 -45.50
CA VAL A 385 8.81 -41.07 -45.34
C VAL A 385 9.35 -40.02 -44.36
N ALA A 386 9.19 -38.77 -44.78
CA ALA A 386 9.57 -37.53 -44.14
C ALA A 386 8.53 -37.06 -43.09
N VAL A 387 9.00 -36.24 -42.12
CA VAL A 387 8.40 -34.96 -41.67
C VAL A 387 6.92 -34.93 -41.26
N ASN A 388 6.60 -34.62 -39.99
CA ASN A 388 6.26 -33.26 -39.51
C ASN A 388 5.90 -33.24 -37.99
N PRO A 389 6.03 -32.10 -37.30
CA PRO A 389 5.74 -31.92 -35.88
C PRO A 389 4.33 -31.35 -35.64
N ALA A 390 3.91 -31.37 -34.38
CA ALA A 390 2.95 -30.44 -33.79
C ALA A 390 3.41 -30.12 -32.36
#